data_AF-A0AAW6SFT4-F1
#
_entry.id   AF-A0AAW6SFT4-F1
#
_cell.length_a   1.000
_cell.length_b   1.000
_cell.length_c   1.000
_cell.angle_alpha   90.00
_cell.angle_beta   90.00
_cell.angle_gamma   90.00
#
_symmetry.space_group_name_H-M   'P 1'
#
loop_
_entity.id
_entity.type
_entity.pdbx_description
1 polymer ?
#
loop_
_entity_poly.entity_id
_entity_poly.type
_entity_poly.pdbx_seq_one_letter_code
_entity_poly.pdbx_strand_id
1 'polypeptide(L)'
;TCPCKAKFIPSMMDDTYEKSGGSANSAGETTAATATATSSASSLATSPATAPPVTTTGQSSDLKNKPPCQHTDGAIKVADYILKEIKTNVRSQTADTIRYLIDEDTLNQRRDEWNKLPFYAKLAQYPKPDLPAAMAVWYQTVKTGSTWDHKPKIRDRFSSVAVARPLPRQGKPLRSYYHKYKQHDYFYDVWSNIHYGYVGLSVGFSESLLLKGSTWEQNMTPGAIGDDTVDDVTSMKIGFALFHQHGKYAGSLTVINILDALDLTPDVLLPHSKGKHWCWNTDNPDNIEE
;
A
#
# COMPACT_ATOMS: atom_id res chain seq x y z
N THR A 1 -22.80 31.17 -29.81
CA THR A 1 -23.26 30.83 -28.45
C THR A 1 -22.80 29.43 -28.13
N CYS A 2 -21.72 29.32 -27.35
CA CYS A 2 -21.29 28.09 -26.67
C CYS A 2 -20.25 28.50 -25.62
N PRO A 3 -20.65 28.89 -24.40
CA PRO A 3 -19.71 29.18 -23.33
C PRO A 3 -19.55 27.93 -22.46
N CYS A 4 -18.31 27.50 -22.24
CA CYS A 4 -17.79 26.80 -21.04
C CYS A 4 -16.51 26.03 -21.41
N LYS A 5 -15.45 26.75 -21.83
CA LYS A 5 -14.08 26.25 -21.62
C LYS A 5 -13.71 26.60 -20.19
N ALA A 6 -13.75 25.61 -19.29
CA ALA A 6 -13.25 25.77 -17.94
C ALA A 6 -11.75 26.08 -18.01
N LYS A 7 -11.38 27.29 -17.57
CA LYS A 7 -10.00 27.69 -17.35
C LYS A 7 -9.44 26.89 -16.18
N PHE A 8 -8.32 26.21 -16.40
CA PHE A 8 -7.48 25.70 -15.32
C PHE A 8 -7.05 26.88 -14.44
N ILE A 9 -7.41 26.84 -13.16
CA ILE A 9 -6.84 27.72 -12.14
C ILE A 9 -5.51 27.06 -11.73
N PRO A 10 -4.35 27.70 -11.95
CA PRO A 10 -3.09 27.22 -11.43
C PRO A 10 -3.08 27.51 -9.94
N SER A 11 -3.22 26.46 -9.13
CA SER A 11 -2.99 26.52 -7.69
C SER A 11 -2.13 25.32 -7.33
N MET A 12 -1.07 25.61 -6.60
CA MET A 12 -0.03 24.71 -6.10
C MET A 12 1.15 24.51 -7.07
N MET A 13 1.91 25.59 -7.19
CA MET A 13 3.26 25.63 -7.78
C MET A 13 4.36 25.52 -6.71
N ASP A 14 4.05 25.11 -5.47
CA ASP A 14 5.03 25.14 -4.36
C ASP A 14 5.39 23.78 -3.73
N ASP A 15 4.85 22.65 -4.22
CA ASP A 15 5.34 21.32 -3.81
C ASP A 15 6.08 20.60 -4.95
N THR A 16 6.75 21.39 -5.79
CA THR A 16 7.73 20.88 -6.73
C THR A 16 8.94 20.37 -5.96
N TYR A 17 9.09 19.04 -5.96
CA TYR A 17 10.34 18.33 -6.18
C TYR A 17 11.51 19.28 -6.46
N GLU A 18 12.43 19.42 -5.48
CA GLU A 18 13.60 20.29 -5.64
C GLU A 18 14.45 19.80 -6.81
N LYS A 19 14.27 20.52 -7.91
CA LYS A 19 15.09 20.54 -9.11
C LYS A 19 16.50 20.99 -8.75
N SER A 20 17.51 20.23 -9.17
CA SER A 20 18.70 20.89 -9.71
C SER A 20 19.11 20.21 -11.01
N GLY A 21 19.10 21.00 -12.08
CA GLY A 21 19.55 20.62 -13.40
C GLY A 21 21.03 20.95 -13.58
N GLY A 22 21.67 20.18 -14.45
CA GLY A 22 23.00 20.45 -14.97
C GLY A 22 23.26 19.53 -16.17
N SER A 23 23.25 20.12 -17.36
CA SER A 23 23.22 19.47 -18.67
C SER A 23 24.48 18.67 -19.04
N ALA A 24 24.25 17.68 -19.91
CA ALA A 24 24.88 17.50 -21.24
C ALA A 24 25.67 16.19 -21.48
N ASN A 25 25.21 15.52 -22.55
CA ASN A 25 25.92 14.73 -23.55
C ASN A 25 26.10 13.21 -23.36
N SER A 26 25.19 12.50 -24.05
CA SER A 26 25.45 11.60 -25.18
C SER A 26 26.23 10.28 -24.98
N ALA A 27 25.55 9.21 -25.43
CA ALA A 27 26.01 8.18 -26.38
C ALA A 27 26.04 6.74 -25.84
N GLY A 28 25.34 5.87 -26.59
CA GLY A 28 25.56 4.41 -26.68
C GLY A 28 25.18 3.61 -25.43
N GLU A 29 24.75 2.36 -25.49
CA GLU A 29 24.61 1.43 -26.59
C GLU A 29 23.79 0.25 -26.05
N THR A 30 23.09 -0.40 -26.98
CA THR A 30 22.43 -1.69 -26.87
C THR A 30 23.18 -2.76 -26.08
N THR A 31 22.47 -3.62 -25.36
CA THR A 31 22.52 -5.09 -25.58
C THR A 31 21.39 -5.81 -24.83
N ALA A 32 20.68 -6.64 -25.59
CA ALA A 32 19.71 -7.61 -25.10
C ALA A 32 20.44 -8.85 -24.55
N ALA A 33 19.87 -9.46 -23.51
CA ALA A 33 20.18 -10.85 -23.16
C ALA A 33 18.92 -11.54 -22.63
N THR A 34 18.38 -12.39 -23.51
CA THR A 34 17.37 -13.41 -23.30
C THR A 34 17.85 -14.46 -22.29
N ALA A 35 16.99 -14.89 -21.37
CA ALA A 35 17.12 -16.21 -20.72
C ALA A 35 15.74 -16.78 -20.39
N THR A 36 15.34 -17.75 -21.22
CA THR A 36 14.22 -18.66 -21.04
C THR A 36 14.70 -19.86 -20.22
N ALA A 37 13.97 -20.27 -19.18
CA ALA A 37 13.77 -21.68 -18.81
C ALA A 37 12.85 -21.77 -17.57
N THR A 38 11.61 -22.24 -17.70
CA THR A 38 11.17 -23.65 -17.69
C THR A 38 10.65 -24.06 -16.31
N SER A 39 9.33 -24.18 -16.27
CA SER A 39 8.48 -24.82 -15.29
C SER A 39 8.87 -26.25 -14.96
N SER A 40 8.77 -26.64 -13.69
CA SER A 40 8.47 -28.02 -13.29
C SER A 40 7.78 -28.03 -11.94
N ALA A 41 6.50 -28.41 -11.96
CA ALA A 41 5.72 -28.78 -10.80
C ALA A 41 6.01 -30.24 -10.45
N SER A 42 6.05 -30.56 -9.15
CA SER A 42 5.80 -31.92 -8.67
C SER A 42 5.20 -31.85 -7.27
N SER A 43 3.99 -32.38 -7.19
CA SER A 43 3.23 -32.70 -6.00
C SER A 43 3.78 -33.95 -5.33
N LEU A 44 3.71 -34.02 -4.00
CA LEU A 44 3.31 -35.26 -3.30
C LEU A 44 2.88 -34.93 -1.86
N ALA A 45 1.72 -35.44 -1.48
CA ALA A 45 1.12 -35.33 -0.17
C ALA A 45 1.49 -36.54 0.70
N THR A 46 1.81 -36.36 1.98
CA THR A 46 1.53 -37.33 3.06
C THR A 46 1.54 -36.63 4.43
N SER A 47 0.54 -36.89 5.27
CA SER A 47 0.47 -36.61 6.72
C SER A 47 0.31 -37.97 7.44
N PRO A 48 0.25 -38.07 8.79
CA PRO A 48 0.78 -37.24 9.90
C PRO A 48 1.61 -38.09 10.89
N ALA A 49 2.53 -37.51 11.68
CA ALA A 49 2.95 -38.12 12.96
C ALA A 49 3.76 -37.19 13.88
N THR A 50 3.29 -37.07 15.12
CA THR A 50 4.04 -36.82 16.37
C THR A 50 4.78 -35.49 16.55
N ALA A 51 4.18 -34.61 17.34
CA ALA A 51 4.83 -33.46 17.97
C ALA A 51 5.87 -33.89 19.02
N PRO A 52 7.07 -33.29 19.04
CA PRO A 52 7.90 -33.16 20.23
C PRO A 52 7.71 -31.76 20.88
N PRO A 53 8.10 -31.61 22.15
CA PRO A 53 7.62 -30.54 23.01
C PRO A 53 8.20 -29.17 22.66
N VAL A 54 7.34 -28.16 22.80
CA VAL A 54 7.68 -26.74 22.81
C VAL A 54 8.79 -26.50 23.83
N THR A 55 10.00 -26.27 23.33
CA THR A 55 11.09 -25.70 24.14
C THR A 55 11.22 -24.24 23.73
N THR A 56 10.59 -23.39 24.52
CA THR A 56 10.70 -21.94 24.46
C THR A 56 12.11 -21.52 24.89
N THR A 57 13.09 -21.65 24.00
CA THR A 57 14.45 -21.15 24.26
C THR A 57 15.04 -20.57 22.99
N GLY A 58 14.72 -19.30 22.77
CA GLY A 58 15.30 -18.46 21.72
C GLY A 58 15.10 -16.98 22.00
N GLN A 59 14.92 -16.57 23.27
CA GLN A 59 15.12 -15.19 23.66
C GLN A 59 16.63 -14.98 23.70
N SER A 60 17.17 -14.44 22.60
CA SER A 60 18.55 -13.99 22.50
C SER A 60 18.89 -13.12 23.72
N SER A 61 19.93 -13.53 24.44
CA SER A 61 20.50 -12.91 25.62
C SER A 61 21.11 -11.53 25.39
N ASP A 62 21.02 -10.97 24.18
CA ASP A 62 21.63 -9.69 23.78
C ASP A 62 20.80 -8.43 24.09
N LEU A 63 19.58 -8.56 24.64
CA LEU A 63 18.73 -7.41 24.95
C LEU A 63 18.90 -6.89 26.39
N LYS A 64 19.60 -7.60 27.28
CA LYS A 64 19.72 -7.21 28.70
C LYS A 64 20.70 -6.06 28.97
N ASN A 65 21.56 -5.70 28.02
CA ASN A 65 22.64 -4.72 28.23
C ASN A 65 22.54 -3.47 27.34
N LYS A 66 21.44 -3.27 26.60
CA LYS A 66 21.26 -2.07 25.77
C LYS A 66 20.46 -1.00 26.51
N PRO A 67 20.79 0.30 26.36
CA PRO A 67 20.03 1.37 26.99
C PRO A 67 18.55 1.29 26.59
N PRO A 68 17.61 1.52 27.53
CA PRO A 68 16.19 1.48 27.23
C PRO A 68 15.83 2.61 26.25
N CYS A 69 15.35 2.23 25.07
CA CYS A 69 14.88 3.14 24.03
C CYS A 69 13.70 3.97 24.55
N GLN A 70 13.78 5.30 24.45
CA GLN A 70 12.73 6.23 24.89
C GLN A 70 11.69 6.50 23.80
N HIS A 71 11.94 6.07 22.55
CA HIS A 71 11.01 6.25 21.45
C HIS A 71 9.73 5.42 21.64
N THR A 72 8.60 6.11 21.59
CA THR A 72 7.28 5.48 21.62
C THR A 72 7.03 4.68 20.34
N ASP A 73 6.22 3.61 20.44
CA ASP A 73 5.73 2.88 19.27
C ASP A 73 4.66 3.70 18.51
N GLY A 74 5.11 4.74 17.80
CA GLY A 74 4.27 5.66 17.05
C GLY A 74 3.47 5.00 15.93
N ALA A 75 3.98 3.89 15.38
CA ALA A 75 3.31 3.10 14.34
C ALA A 75 1.93 2.59 14.78
N ILE A 76 1.71 2.35 16.07
CA ILE A 76 0.41 1.92 16.61
C ILE A 76 -0.67 2.97 16.29
N LYS A 77 -0.35 4.26 16.41
CA LYS A 77 -1.29 5.35 16.11
C LYS A 77 -1.57 5.45 14.61
N VAL A 78 -0.57 5.22 13.76
CA VAL A 78 -0.74 5.24 12.30
C VAL A 78 -1.55 4.04 11.83
N ALA A 79 -1.28 2.86 12.37
CA ALA A 79 -2.04 1.65 12.06
C ALA A 79 -3.50 1.74 12.52
N ASP A 80 -3.78 2.35 13.68
CA ASP A 80 -5.15 2.65 14.13
C ASP A 80 -5.87 3.60 13.16
N TYR A 81 -5.19 4.64 12.67
CA TYR A 81 -5.74 5.52 11.66
C TYR A 81 -6.03 4.79 10.34
N ILE A 82 -5.08 4.01 9.81
CA ILE A 82 -5.31 3.23 8.58
C ILE A 82 -6.44 2.24 8.76
N LEU A 83 -6.54 1.56 9.90
CA LEU A 83 -7.66 0.66 10.18
C LEU A 83 -9.01 1.38 10.08
N LYS A 84 -9.11 2.58 10.66
CA LYS A 84 -10.31 3.41 10.60
C LYS A 84 -10.62 3.84 9.17
N GLU A 85 -9.62 4.26 8.41
CA GLU A 85 -9.79 4.63 6.99
C GLU A 85 -10.22 3.42 6.15
N ILE A 86 -9.63 2.24 6.33
CA ILE A 86 -10.07 1.01 5.66
C ILE A 86 -11.54 0.74 5.99
N LYS A 87 -11.90 0.65 7.28
CA LYS A 87 -13.26 0.33 7.72
C LYS A 87 -14.30 1.34 7.20
N THR A 88 -13.93 2.60 7.12
CA THR A 88 -14.78 3.68 6.60
C THR A 88 -14.92 3.56 5.08
N ASN A 89 -13.80 3.43 4.37
CA ASN A 89 -13.77 3.50 2.92
C ASN A 89 -14.43 2.29 2.27
N VAL A 90 -14.26 1.08 2.82
CA VAL A 90 -14.94 -0.12 2.31
C VAL A 90 -16.47 -0.05 2.43
N ARG A 91 -17.00 0.84 3.28
CA ARG A 91 -18.44 1.10 3.50
C ARG A 91 -18.92 2.42 2.91
N SER A 92 -18.06 3.12 2.16
CA SER A 92 -18.41 4.42 1.58
C SER A 92 -19.29 4.27 0.34
N GLN A 93 -20.02 5.33 0.02
CA GLN A 93 -20.77 5.42 -1.23
C GLN A 93 -19.88 5.23 -2.47
N THR A 94 -18.62 5.68 -2.41
CA THR A 94 -17.64 5.48 -3.47
C THR A 94 -17.34 3.99 -3.65
N ALA A 95 -17.11 3.25 -2.57
CA ALA A 95 -16.92 1.81 -2.62
C ALA A 95 -18.18 1.08 -3.14
N ASP A 96 -19.38 1.49 -2.72
CA ASP A 96 -20.63 0.94 -3.24
C ASP A 96 -20.78 1.17 -4.74
N THR A 97 -20.38 2.36 -5.22
CA THR A 97 -20.42 2.72 -6.64
C THR A 97 -19.48 1.83 -7.46
N ILE A 98 -18.25 1.64 -6.99
CA ILE A 98 -17.29 0.78 -7.69
C ILE A 98 -17.76 -0.68 -7.66
N ARG A 99 -18.22 -1.20 -6.51
CA ARG A 99 -18.78 -2.56 -6.43
C ARG A 99 -19.96 -2.76 -7.38
N TYR A 100 -20.87 -1.79 -7.44
CA TYR A 100 -21.99 -1.83 -8.38
C TYR A 100 -21.53 -1.96 -9.83
N LEU A 101 -20.40 -1.35 -10.20
CA LEU A 101 -19.87 -1.37 -11.56
C LEU A 101 -19.12 -2.65 -11.90
N ILE A 102 -18.38 -3.26 -10.96
CA ILE A 102 -17.44 -4.35 -11.29
C ILE A 102 -17.43 -5.57 -10.35
N ASP A 103 -18.03 -5.51 -9.17
CA ASP A 103 -18.02 -6.65 -8.24
C ASP A 103 -18.93 -7.77 -8.75
N GLU A 104 -18.38 -8.98 -8.94
CA GLU A 104 -19.11 -10.09 -9.55
C GLU A 104 -20.31 -10.55 -8.73
N ASP A 105 -20.22 -10.59 -7.40
CA ASP A 105 -21.36 -10.94 -6.56
C ASP A 105 -22.50 -9.94 -6.75
N THR A 106 -22.17 -8.65 -6.72
CA THR A 106 -23.13 -7.55 -6.95
C THR A 106 -23.75 -7.64 -8.35
N LEU A 107 -22.95 -7.94 -9.36
CA LEU A 107 -23.44 -8.12 -10.73
C LEU A 107 -24.33 -9.36 -10.85
N ASN A 108 -23.96 -10.49 -10.25
CA ASN A 108 -24.75 -11.71 -10.25
C ASN A 108 -26.12 -11.49 -9.63
N GLN A 109 -26.18 -10.85 -8.46
CA GLN A 109 -27.46 -10.51 -7.82
C GLN A 109 -28.34 -9.64 -8.75
N ARG A 110 -27.76 -8.62 -9.38
CA ARG A 110 -28.49 -7.75 -10.32
C ARG A 110 -28.97 -8.52 -11.55
N ARG A 111 -28.16 -9.44 -12.08
CA ARG A 111 -28.54 -10.30 -13.21
C ARG A 111 -29.71 -11.22 -12.81
N ASP A 112 -29.70 -11.79 -11.61
CA ASP A 112 -30.79 -12.62 -11.09
C ASP A 112 -32.08 -11.83 -10.92
N GLU A 113 -32.01 -10.61 -10.40
CA GLU A 113 -33.14 -9.69 -10.32
C GLU A 113 -33.69 -9.33 -11.71
N TRP A 114 -32.79 -9.02 -12.65
CA TRP A 114 -33.16 -8.74 -14.04
C TRP A 114 -33.81 -9.94 -14.73
N ASN A 115 -33.33 -11.15 -14.47
CA ASN A 115 -33.85 -12.39 -15.05
C ASN A 115 -35.29 -12.67 -14.60
N LYS A 116 -35.66 -12.29 -13.37
CA LYS A 116 -37.00 -12.40 -12.80
C LYS A 116 -38.00 -11.38 -13.37
N LEU A 117 -37.54 -10.34 -14.07
CA LEU A 117 -38.43 -9.33 -14.62
C LEU A 117 -39.33 -9.92 -15.73
N PRO A 118 -40.60 -9.51 -15.79
CA PRO A 118 -41.46 -9.84 -16.92
C PRO A 118 -40.91 -9.19 -18.20
N PHE A 119 -41.25 -9.75 -19.36
CA PHE A 119 -40.63 -9.36 -20.64
C PHE A 119 -40.72 -7.85 -20.94
N TYR A 120 -41.83 -7.21 -20.56
CA TYR A 120 -42.06 -5.77 -20.78
C TYR A 120 -41.17 -4.87 -19.91
N ALA A 121 -40.63 -5.37 -18.80
CA ALA A 121 -39.72 -4.65 -17.92
C ALA A 121 -38.23 -4.89 -18.27
N LYS A 122 -37.93 -5.84 -19.17
CA LYS A 122 -36.56 -6.13 -19.66
C LYS A 122 -36.06 -5.13 -20.72
N LEU A 123 -36.66 -3.95 -20.80
CA LEU A 123 -36.15 -2.83 -21.61
C LEU A 123 -34.88 -2.21 -20.99
N ALA A 124 -34.67 -2.37 -19.68
CA ALA A 124 -33.45 -1.97 -19.01
C ALA A 124 -32.27 -2.86 -19.44
N GLN A 125 -31.09 -2.26 -19.59
CA GLN A 125 -29.88 -2.96 -20.01
C GLN A 125 -29.53 -4.10 -19.04
N TYR A 126 -29.15 -5.25 -19.61
CA TYR A 126 -28.65 -6.39 -18.83
C TYR A 126 -27.43 -5.97 -17.99
N PRO A 127 -27.40 -6.25 -16.67
CA PRO A 127 -26.27 -5.89 -15.83
C PRO A 127 -24.97 -6.54 -16.29
N LYS A 128 -24.03 -5.70 -16.73
CA LYS A 128 -22.69 -6.09 -17.18
C LYS A 128 -21.64 -5.24 -16.45
N PRO A 129 -20.40 -5.74 -16.29
CA PRO A 129 -19.34 -4.97 -15.69
C PRO A 129 -18.99 -3.73 -16.53
N ASP A 130 -18.68 -2.62 -15.87
CA ASP A 130 -18.19 -1.38 -16.47
C ASP A 130 -16.85 -0.99 -15.84
N LEU A 131 -15.80 -1.67 -16.29
CA LEU A 131 -14.44 -1.45 -15.80
C LEU A 131 -13.93 -0.01 -16.06
N PRO A 132 -14.14 0.60 -17.25
CA PRO A 132 -13.73 1.99 -17.47
C PRO A 132 -14.37 2.97 -16.49
N ALA A 133 -15.68 2.85 -16.21
CA ALA A 133 -16.34 3.70 -15.24
C ALA A 133 -15.79 3.46 -13.81
N ALA A 134 -15.60 2.20 -13.42
CA ALA A 134 -15.04 1.87 -12.12
C ALA A 134 -13.62 2.41 -11.94
N MET A 135 -12.76 2.28 -12.95
CA MET A 135 -11.40 2.82 -12.95
C MET A 135 -11.40 4.35 -12.88
N ALA A 136 -12.34 5.02 -13.55
CA ALA A 136 -12.46 6.48 -13.47
C ALA A 136 -12.82 6.93 -12.04
N VAL A 137 -13.80 6.27 -11.40
CA VAL A 137 -14.18 6.57 -10.01
C VAL A 137 -13.01 6.27 -9.06
N TRP A 138 -12.35 5.11 -9.23
CA TRP A 138 -11.17 4.72 -8.43
C TRP A 138 -10.06 5.75 -8.53
N TYR A 139 -9.63 6.10 -9.75
CA TYR A 139 -8.56 7.05 -10.02
C TYR A 139 -8.84 8.42 -9.39
N GLN A 140 -10.05 8.96 -9.54
CA GLN A 140 -10.41 10.25 -8.94
C GLN A 140 -10.38 10.24 -7.40
N THR A 141 -10.47 9.05 -6.80
CA THR A 141 -10.49 8.89 -5.34
C THR A 141 -9.08 8.68 -4.76
N VAL A 142 -8.20 8.00 -5.50
CA VAL A 142 -6.85 7.62 -5.03
C VAL A 142 -5.72 8.53 -5.51
N LYS A 143 -5.90 9.30 -6.60
CA LYS A 143 -4.86 10.20 -7.11
C LYS A 143 -4.39 11.19 -6.04
N THR A 144 -3.17 11.69 -6.17
CA THR A 144 -2.58 12.70 -5.27
C THR A 144 -3.54 13.84 -4.91
N GLY A 145 -3.59 14.16 -3.62
CA GLY A 145 -4.47 15.20 -3.05
C GLY A 145 -5.94 14.80 -2.89
N SER A 146 -6.31 13.57 -3.26
CA SER A 146 -7.70 13.10 -3.15
C SER A 146 -8.02 12.49 -1.79
N THR A 147 -9.28 12.09 -1.60
CA THR A 147 -9.76 11.64 -0.29
C THR A 147 -9.10 10.36 0.20
N TRP A 148 -8.62 9.48 -0.68
CA TRP A 148 -7.88 8.27 -0.29
C TRP A 148 -6.36 8.39 -0.46
N ASP A 149 -5.86 9.60 -0.72
CA ASP A 149 -4.43 9.89 -0.60
C ASP A 149 -4.07 10.05 0.88
N HIS A 150 -3.51 8.98 1.47
CA HIS A 150 -3.18 8.95 2.90
C HIS A 150 -1.74 9.34 3.18
N LYS A 151 -0.84 9.30 2.20
CA LYS A 151 0.58 9.66 2.35
C LYS A 151 0.80 11.04 3.00
N PRO A 152 0.26 12.15 2.47
CA PRO A 152 0.42 13.47 3.10
C PRO A 152 -0.27 13.55 4.46
N LYS A 153 -1.44 12.91 4.62
CA LYS A 153 -2.19 12.92 5.89
C LYS A 153 -1.40 12.23 7.00
N ILE A 154 -0.70 11.15 6.70
CA ILE A 154 0.11 10.43 7.68
C ILE A 154 1.30 11.28 8.08
N ARG A 155 2.03 11.79 7.08
CA ARG A 155 3.19 12.66 7.27
C ARG A 155 2.86 13.84 8.19
N ASP A 156 1.77 14.54 7.90
CA ASP A 156 1.45 15.80 8.58
C ASP A 156 0.86 15.55 9.97
N ARG A 157 -0.05 14.56 10.12
CA ARG A 157 -0.75 14.30 11.40
C ARG A 157 0.06 13.52 12.42
N PHE A 158 0.99 12.67 11.96
CA PHE A 158 1.74 11.76 12.83
C PHE A 158 3.24 12.09 12.87
N SER A 159 3.62 13.30 12.45
CA SER A 159 4.99 13.83 12.58
C SER A 159 5.48 13.86 14.04
N SER A 160 4.59 14.19 15.00
CA SER A 160 4.92 14.24 16.44
C SER A 160 5.25 12.89 17.08
N VAL A 161 4.92 11.78 16.42
CA VAL A 161 5.20 10.41 16.87
C VAL A 161 6.09 9.66 15.89
N ALA A 162 6.63 10.38 14.91
CA ALA A 162 7.59 9.88 13.96
C ALA A 162 9.01 10.03 14.52
N VAL A 163 9.91 9.23 13.98
CA VAL A 163 11.35 9.38 14.11
C VAL A 163 11.89 9.77 12.74
N ALA A 164 12.72 10.79 12.70
CA ALA A 164 13.36 11.20 11.45
C ALA A 164 14.47 10.21 11.09
N ARG A 165 14.64 9.91 9.80
CA ARG A 165 15.77 9.12 9.30
C ARG A 165 16.30 9.74 8.01
N PRO A 166 17.59 9.58 7.70
CA PRO A 166 18.14 9.93 6.40
C PRO A 166 17.46 9.13 5.31
N LEU A 167 17.11 9.80 4.20
CA LEU A 167 16.68 9.09 3.02
C LEU A 167 17.82 8.23 2.45
N PRO A 168 17.54 7.02 1.93
CA PRO A 168 18.55 6.13 1.36
C PRO A 168 19.29 6.66 0.10
N ARG A 169 18.89 7.81 -0.46
CA ARG A 169 19.42 8.36 -1.71
C ARG A 169 20.46 9.46 -1.48
N GLN A 170 21.59 9.32 -2.17
CA GLN A 170 22.72 10.23 -2.13
C GLN A 170 22.38 11.60 -2.70
N GLY A 171 22.53 12.65 -1.87
CA GLY A 171 22.37 14.04 -2.28
C GLY A 171 21.61 14.86 -1.24
N LYS A 172 22.34 15.35 -0.23
CA LYS A 172 21.86 16.05 0.98
C LYS A 172 20.97 15.18 1.90
N PRO A 173 21.21 15.15 3.22
CA PRO A 173 20.32 14.46 4.15
C PRO A 173 18.98 15.19 4.24
N LEU A 174 18.02 14.77 3.42
CA LEU A 174 16.61 15.08 3.65
C LEU A 174 16.06 14.04 4.62
N ARG A 175 15.36 14.52 5.67
CA ARG A 175 14.74 13.67 6.68
C ARG A 175 13.43 13.09 6.14
N SER A 176 13.26 11.79 6.27
CA SER A 176 11.99 11.08 6.08
C SER A 176 11.33 10.78 7.42
N TYR A 177 10.01 10.63 7.40
CA TYR A 177 9.23 10.25 8.58
C TYR A 177 9.09 8.74 8.64
N TYR A 178 9.67 8.14 9.68
CA TYR A 178 9.45 6.75 10.03
C TYR A 178 8.65 6.65 11.31
N HIS A 179 7.93 5.55 11.49
CA HIS A 179 7.20 5.26 12.72
C HIS A 179 7.73 3.99 13.35
N LYS A 180 8.21 4.10 14.59
CA LYS A 180 8.75 2.96 15.33
C LYS A 180 7.63 1.98 15.70
N TYR A 181 7.92 0.68 15.57
CA TYR A 181 7.20 -0.41 16.22
C TYR A 181 8.18 -1.49 16.64
N LYS A 182 8.16 -1.88 17.93
CA LYS A 182 9.11 -2.86 18.48
C LYS A 182 10.55 -2.46 18.14
N GLN A 183 11.26 -3.28 17.35
CA GLN A 183 12.66 -3.11 16.98
C GLN A 183 12.88 -2.47 15.60
N HIS A 184 11.81 -2.07 14.92
CA HIS A 184 11.88 -1.57 13.54
C HIS A 184 11.24 -0.19 13.41
N ASP A 185 11.74 0.55 12.42
CA ASP A 185 11.20 1.81 11.94
C ASP A 185 10.54 1.57 10.58
N TYR A 186 9.30 2.01 10.44
CA TYR A 186 8.49 1.82 9.22
C TYR A 186 8.30 3.14 8.47
N PHE A 187 8.67 3.18 7.19
CA PHE A 187 8.48 4.37 6.36
C PHE A 187 6.98 4.63 6.14
N TYR A 188 6.57 5.89 6.19
CA TYR A 188 5.14 6.23 6.26
C TYR A 188 4.30 5.79 5.03
N ASP A 189 4.94 5.52 3.88
CA ASP A 189 4.24 5.10 2.66
C ASP A 189 3.60 3.70 2.78
N VAL A 190 4.18 2.79 3.57
CA VAL A 190 3.70 1.40 3.70
C VAL A 190 2.24 1.35 4.15
N TRP A 191 1.85 2.27 5.03
CA TRP A 191 0.51 2.39 5.60
C TRP A 191 -0.54 2.69 4.52
N SER A 192 -0.22 3.61 3.61
CA SER A 192 -1.11 4.00 2.50
C SER A 192 -1.21 2.89 1.46
N ASN A 193 -0.12 2.17 1.20
CA ASN A 193 -0.09 1.07 0.25
C ASN A 193 -0.87 -0.17 0.75
N ILE A 194 -0.80 -0.46 2.06
CA ILE A 194 -1.65 -1.49 2.69
C ILE A 194 -3.13 -1.14 2.52
N HIS A 195 -3.50 0.12 2.77
CA HIS A 195 -4.86 0.60 2.55
C HIS A 195 -5.29 0.44 1.10
N TYR A 196 -4.47 0.91 0.14
CA TYR A 196 -4.75 0.78 -1.30
C TYR A 196 -5.01 -0.67 -1.69
N GLY A 197 -4.15 -1.58 -1.24
CA GLY A 197 -4.28 -3.01 -1.52
C GLY A 197 -5.58 -3.59 -0.96
N TYR A 198 -5.87 -3.35 0.33
CA TYR A 198 -7.07 -3.86 0.98
C TYR A 198 -8.35 -3.32 0.33
N VAL A 199 -8.43 -2.00 0.20
CA VAL A 199 -9.65 -1.33 -0.30
C VAL A 199 -9.87 -1.66 -1.77
N GLY A 200 -8.81 -1.79 -2.57
CA GLY A 200 -8.91 -2.18 -3.98
C GLY A 200 -9.60 -3.54 -4.18
N LEU A 201 -9.18 -4.55 -3.41
CA LEU A 201 -9.85 -5.85 -3.44
C LEU A 201 -11.28 -5.77 -2.88
N SER A 202 -11.49 -4.96 -1.84
CA SER A 202 -12.82 -4.78 -1.23
C SER A 202 -13.88 -4.25 -2.19
N VAL A 203 -13.46 -3.49 -3.21
CA VAL A 203 -14.37 -2.90 -4.20
C VAL A 203 -14.50 -3.73 -5.48
N GLY A 204 -13.79 -4.86 -5.58
CA GLY A 204 -13.92 -5.82 -6.68
C GLY A 204 -12.80 -5.79 -7.72
N PHE A 205 -11.72 -5.01 -7.53
CA PHE A 205 -10.56 -5.10 -8.42
C PHE A 205 -9.75 -6.37 -8.16
N SER A 206 -9.02 -6.84 -9.18
CA SER A 206 -8.07 -7.95 -9.04
C SER A 206 -6.71 -7.44 -8.55
N GLU A 207 -5.95 -8.30 -7.87
CA GLU A 207 -4.57 -8.00 -7.44
C GLU A 207 -3.70 -7.54 -8.61
N SER A 208 -3.80 -8.21 -9.77
CA SER A 208 -3.01 -7.90 -10.96
C SER A 208 -3.35 -6.53 -11.56
N LEU A 209 -4.61 -6.11 -11.49
CA LEU A 209 -5.03 -4.79 -11.96
C LEU A 209 -4.60 -3.70 -11.00
N LEU A 210 -4.67 -3.95 -9.69
CA LEU A 210 -4.21 -3.01 -8.66
C LEU A 210 -2.69 -2.78 -8.76
N LEU A 211 -1.91 -3.85 -8.92
CA LEU A 211 -0.45 -3.77 -9.12
C LEU A 211 -0.07 -3.04 -10.41
N LYS A 212 -0.84 -3.19 -11.50
CA LYS A 212 -0.59 -2.42 -12.72
C LYS A 212 -1.05 -0.97 -12.59
N GLY A 213 -2.14 -0.75 -11.85
CA GLY A 213 -2.74 0.56 -11.62
C GLY A 213 -1.88 1.48 -10.77
N SER A 214 -1.18 0.94 -9.76
CA SER A 214 -0.21 1.70 -8.95
C SER A 214 0.94 2.22 -9.81
N THR A 215 1.54 1.35 -10.62
CA THR A 215 2.65 1.73 -11.53
C THR A 215 2.21 2.80 -12.52
N TRP A 216 0.97 2.69 -13.02
CA TRP A 216 0.42 3.66 -13.98
C TRP A 216 0.17 5.03 -13.34
N GLU A 217 -0.40 5.07 -12.13
CA GLU A 217 -0.67 6.32 -11.42
C GLU A 217 0.63 7.08 -11.10
N GLN A 218 1.65 6.38 -10.58
CA GLN A 218 2.96 6.97 -10.30
C GLN A 218 3.62 7.56 -11.55
N ASN A 219 3.50 6.87 -12.69
CA ASN A 219 4.04 7.37 -13.96
C ASN A 219 3.26 8.57 -14.54
N MET A 220 1.99 8.74 -14.18
CA MET A 220 1.15 9.83 -14.67
C MET A 220 1.19 11.10 -13.82
N THR A 221 1.62 11.01 -12.57
CA THR A 221 1.71 12.14 -11.64
C THR A 221 3.10 12.80 -11.75
N PRO A 222 3.24 14.02 -12.33
CA PRO A 222 4.54 14.68 -12.45
C PRO A 222 5.18 14.88 -11.08
N GLY A 223 6.37 14.33 -10.86
CA GLY A 223 7.09 14.39 -9.58
C GLY A 223 6.90 13.17 -8.66
N ALA A 224 6.04 12.22 -9.01
CA ALA A 224 5.87 10.94 -8.30
C ALA A 224 6.81 9.83 -8.82
N ILE A 225 7.97 10.18 -9.37
CA ILE A 225 8.92 9.21 -9.93
C ILE A 225 9.64 8.46 -8.79
N GLY A 226 9.00 7.40 -8.33
CA GLY A 226 9.64 6.21 -7.81
C GLY A 226 9.17 5.05 -8.68
N ASP A 227 10.10 4.31 -9.29
CA ASP A 227 9.78 2.98 -9.82
C ASP A 227 9.11 2.20 -8.66
N ASP A 228 7.94 1.58 -8.89
CA ASP A 228 7.18 0.86 -7.85
C ASP A 228 8.17 0.02 -7.04
N THR A 229 8.49 0.48 -5.84
CA THR A 229 9.59 -0.13 -5.12
C THR A 229 9.13 -1.51 -4.68
N VAL A 230 10.06 -2.45 -4.50
CA VAL A 230 9.74 -3.76 -3.92
C VAL A 230 8.89 -3.60 -2.65
N ASP A 231 9.11 -2.50 -1.92
CA ASP A 231 8.38 -2.11 -0.73
C ASP A 231 6.91 -1.73 -0.98
N ASP A 232 6.62 -0.95 -2.02
CA ASP A 232 5.25 -0.54 -2.37
C ASP A 232 4.42 -1.76 -2.74
N VAL A 233 4.96 -2.60 -3.63
CA VAL A 233 4.35 -3.87 -4.07
C VAL A 233 4.13 -4.81 -2.88
N THR A 234 5.13 -4.93 -1.99
CA THR A 234 5.01 -5.77 -0.79
C THR A 234 3.95 -5.25 0.16
N SER A 235 3.90 -3.93 0.38
CA SER A 235 2.89 -3.30 1.24
C SER A 235 1.46 -3.49 0.69
N MET A 236 1.26 -3.39 -0.62
CA MET A 236 -0.01 -3.72 -1.24
C MET A 236 -0.40 -5.19 -1.04
N LYS A 237 0.56 -6.12 -1.20
CA LYS A 237 0.35 -7.55 -0.97
C LYS A 237 0.00 -7.87 0.49
N ILE A 238 0.54 -7.13 1.46
CA ILE A 238 0.09 -7.19 2.85
C ILE A 238 -1.40 -6.81 2.92
N GLY A 239 -1.81 -5.72 2.28
CA GLY A 239 -3.22 -5.33 2.15
C GLY A 239 -4.10 -6.43 1.54
N PHE A 240 -3.62 -7.10 0.49
CA PHE A 240 -4.32 -8.23 -0.13
C PHE A 240 -4.50 -9.41 0.83
N ALA A 241 -3.42 -9.81 1.51
CA ALA A 241 -3.44 -10.90 2.47
C ALA A 241 -4.42 -10.61 3.62
N LEU A 242 -4.43 -9.38 4.13
CA LEU A 242 -5.38 -8.94 5.15
C LEU A 242 -6.83 -8.99 4.64
N PHE A 243 -7.08 -8.58 3.39
CA PHE A 243 -8.41 -8.68 2.79
C PHE A 243 -8.88 -10.14 2.71
N HIS A 244 -8.03 -11.05 2.25
CA HIS A 244 -8.38 -12.48 2.15
C HIS A 244 -8.70 -13.10 3.51
N GLN A 245 -8.07 -12.61 4.59
CA GLN A 245 -8.32 -13.09 5.95
C GLN A 245 -9.55 -12.46 6.61
N HIS A 246 -9.82 -11.17 6.35
CA HIS A 246 -10.81 -10.38 7.09
C HIS A 246 -12.05 -9.97 6.28
N GLY A 247 -12.03 -10.25 4.98
CA GLY A 247 -13.16 -10.12 4.06
C GLY A 247 -13.49 -8.69 3.63
N LYS A 248 -14.53 -8.61 2.79
CA LYS A 248 -14.98 -7.41 2.05
C LYS A 248 -15.15 -6.15 2.91
N TYR A 249 -15.60 -6.28 4.15
CA TYR A 249 -15.91 -5.13 5.01
C TYR A 249 -14.97 -4.95 6.21
N ALA A 250 -13.85 -5.66 6.27
CA ALA A 250 -12.87 -5.52 7.35
C ALA A 250 -13.46 -5.69 8.76
N GLY A 251 -14.50 -6.53 8.91
CA GLY A 251 -15.26 -6.65 10.16
C GLY A 251 -14.42 -7.16 11.32
N SER A 252 -13.57 -8.16 11.05
CA SER A 252 -12.66 -8.76 12.03
C SER A 252 -11.25 -8.16 12.00
N LEU A 253 -10.95 -7.20 11.11
CA LEU A 253 -9.62 -6.59 11.01
C LEU A 253 -9.35 -5.72 12.24
N THR A 254 -8.15 -5.85 12.79
CA THR A 254 -7.68 -5.11 13.96
C THR A 254 -6.32 -4.44 13.71
N VAL A 255 -5.93 -3.51 14.59
CA VAL A 255 -4.64 -2.81 14.53
C VAL A 255 -3.49 -3.79 14.62
N ILE A 256 -3.62 -4.81 15.49
CA ILE A 256 -2.58 -5.81 15.68
C ILE A 256 -2.37 -6.67 14.42
N ASN A 257 -3.43 -6.95 13.64
CA ASN A 257 -3.27 -7.67 12.38
C ASN A 257 -2.40 -6.90 11.37
N ILE A 258 -2.60 -5.59 11.26
CA ILE A 258 -1.81 -4.73 10.36
C ILE A 258 -0.34 -4.67 10.82
N LEU A 259 -0.13 -4.43 12.12
CA LEU A 259 1.21 -4.33 12.70
C LEU A 259 1.97 -5.66 12.61
N ASP A 260 1.33 -6.78 12.94
CA ASP A 260 1.95 -8.10 12.86
C ASP A 260 2.27 -8.49 11.42
N ALA A 261 1.42 -8.15 10.45
CA ALA A 261 1.72 -8.41 9.05
C ALA A 261 2.99 -7.68 8.58
N LEU A 262 3.19 -6.42 9.02
CA LEU A 262 4.41 -5.65 8.74
C LEU A 262 5.64 -6.16 9.51
N ASP A 263 5.49 -6.52 10.78
CA ASP A 263 6.57 -7.01 11.64
C ASP A 263 7.10 -8.37 11.18
N LEU A 264 6.19 -9.27 10.79
CA LEU A 264 6.52 -10.60 10.27
C LEU A 264 7.02 -10.59 8.82
N THR A 265 6.84 -9.50 8.08
CA THR A 265 7.38 -9.38 6.71
C THR A 265 8.91 -9.31 6.77
N PRO A 266 9.64 -10.21 6.08
CA PRO A 266 11.10 -10.19 6.06
C PRO A 266 11.66 -8.87 5.53
N ASP A 267 12.76 -8.40 6.11
CA ASP A 267 13.38 -7.11 5.78
C ASP A 267 13.80 -7.02 4.30
N VAL A 268 14.17 -8.14 3.69
CA VAL A 268 14.49 -8.25 2.25
C VAL A 268 13.32 -7.88 1.33
N LEU A 269 12.07 -7.94 1.82
CA LEU A 269 10.88 -7.54 1.07
C LEU A 269 10.48 -6.08 1.30
N LEU A 270 11.10 -5.41 2.28
CA LEU A 270 10.90 -3.99 2.60
C LEU A 270 12.25 -3.26 2.80
N PRO A 271 13.21 -3.38 1.86
CA PRO A 271 14.60 -2.92 2.05
C PRO A 271 14.76 -1.43 2.36
N HIS A 272 13.78 -0.58 2.04
CA HIS A 272 13.86 0.86 2.28
C HIS A 272 12.86 1.37 3.33
N SER A 273 11.81 0.58 3.56
CA SER A 273 10.64 0.95 4.35
C SER A 273 10.57 0.23 5.68
N LYS A 274 11.39 -0.80 5.90
CA LYS A 274 11.55 -1.46 7.20
C LYS A 274 13.04 -1.47 7.57
N GLY A 275 13.41 -0.59 8.48
CA GLY A 275 14.78 -0.50 9.00
C GLY A 275 14.85 -0.93 10.46
N LYS A 276 15.98 -1.49 10.89
CA LYS A 276 16.24 -1.67 12.33
C LYS A 276 16.26 -0.31 13.01
N HIS A 277 15.48 -0.18 14.08
CA HIS A 277 15.38 1.08 14.79
C HIS A 277 16.73 1.50 15.39
N TRP A 278 17.03 2.79 15.31
CA TRP A 278 18.36 3.34 15.57
C TRP A 278 18.93 3.04 16.95
N CYS A 279 18.12 3.00 18.00
CA CYS A 279 18.61 2.60 19.34
C CYS A 279 19.21 1.19 19.38
N TRP A 280 19.00 0.38 18.34
CA TRP A 280 19.56 -0.97 18.22
C TRP A 280 20.37 -1.17 16.94
N ASN A 281 20.57 -0.13 16.13
CA ASN A 281 21.33 -0.18 14.89
C ASN A 281 22.83 -0.05 15.19
N THR A 282 23.64 -1.00 14.71
CA THR A 282 25.10 -1.02 14.88
C THR A 282 25.78 0.09 14.10
N ASP A 283 25.13 0.60 13.06
CA ASP A 283 25.62 1.67 12.20
C ASP A 283 25.29 3.06 12.78
N ASN A 284 24.59 3.12 13.92
CA ASN A 284 24.37 4.32 14.74
C ASN A 284 24.82 4.07 16.19
N PRO A 285 26.15 3.91 16.43
CA PRO A 285 26.67 3.55 17.75
C PRO A 285 26.34 4.58 18.83
N ASP A 286 26.14 5.83 18.43
CA ASP A 286 25.89 6.96 19.33
C ASP A 286 24.40 7.21 19.59
N ASN A 287 23.49 6.43 18.98
CA ASN A 287 22.03 6.57 19.08
C ASN A 287 21.54 7.99 18.73
N ILE A 288 22.20 8.67 17.78
CA ILE A 288 21.87 10.04 17.41
C ILE A 288 20.48 10.05 16.77
N GLU A 289 19.59 10.89 17.29
CA GLU A 289 18.28 11.20 16.70
C GLU A 289 18.46 12.36 15.69
N GLU A 290 18.83 12.04 14.45
CA GLU A 290 18.67 12.95 13.31
C GLU A 290 17.22 13.01 12.84
#